data_AF-A0A0G4EIA1-F1
#
_entry.id   AF-A0A0G4EIA1-F1
#
_cell.length_a   1.000
_cell.length_b   1.000
_cell.length_c   1.000
_cell.angle_alpha   90.00
_cell.angle_beta   90.00
_cell.angle_gamma   90.00
#
_symmetry.space_group_name_H-M   'P 1'
#
loop_
_entity.id
_entity.type
_entity.pdbx_description
1 polymer ?
#
loop_
_entity_poly.entity_id
_entity_poly.type
_entity_poly.pdbx_seq_one_letter_code
_entity_poly.pdbx_strand_id
1 'polypeptide(L)'
;MGNYHTADRSGVTINDESLDFLHKADRDALHTRFEVGSLRATAHFLWEVDFSPYILRTRLNRCLMAKGLHTIIAFDAQLDRPLLLKAIWLVDTQQWTEVVNALKLAEQRGCCTLPVTMSVQDIQRHTTKQAYLAEPRVVALWKMIGRQVNFGGNCGRFELFDQQGGGVRALRDEPGFELTISPPLPPTHPYHPHMINNNPPVRSRIRLLPGSWTADSEMVTYASASAFIMEKIMLGSPVAHRAKTPWVHVDRYAHGGVLSGLLNRSPHQPPNRCTAVVAFRYDDMNPPLEGRILLLTSFDMPFIAWVVLGSSADTTIVGVSVITTEPPVGGASDASKDRRPTTAPLVRSLLGNPIADMALNQKEQAT
;
A
#
# COMPACT_ATOMS: atom_id res chain seq x y z
N MET A 1 65.42 -4.47 13.98
CA MET A 1 64.90 -3.37 13.17
C MET A 1 63.49 -3.71 12.75
N GLY A 2 62.50 -2.97 13.23
CA GLY A 2 61.08 -3.17 12.93
C GLY A 2 60.31 -1.97 13.45
N ASN A 3 60.12 -0.99 12.57
CA ASN A 3 59.54 0.31 12.85
C ASN A 3 58.04 0.22 13.13
N TYR A 4 57.60 0.97 14.13
CA TYR A 4 56.22 1.40 14.31
C TYR A 4 55.78 2.26 13.11
N HIS A 5 54.62 1.94 12.52
CA HIS A 5 53.81 2.93 11.82
C HIS A 5 52.33 2.68 12.13
N THR A 6 51.84 3.51 13.05
CA THR A 6 50.45 3.91 13.18
C THR A 6 49.94 4.44 11.84
N ALA A 7 48.82 3.92 11.36
CA ALA A 7 48.00 4.53 10.33
C ALA A 7 46.60 4.72 10.91
N ASP A 8 46.48 5.76 11.71
CA ASP A 8 45.25 6.49 11.92
C ASP A 8 44.84 7.10 10.57
N ARG A 9 43.71 6.67 10.01
CA ARG A 9 43.05 7.33 8.87
C ARG A 9 41.55 7.23 9.06
N SER A 10 41.05 8.23 9.79
CA SER A 10 39.68 8.70 9.80
C SER A 10 39.03 8.64 8.41
N GLY A 11 37.82 8.07 8.35
CA GLY A 11 36.94 8.25 7.19
C GLY A 11 36.62 9.74 7.04
N VAL A 12 36.68 10.25 5.81
CA VAL A 12 36.39 11.67 5.52
C VAL A 12 34.90 11.92 5.79
N THR A 13 34.62 12.69 6.84
CA THR A 13 33.31 13.26 7.15
C THR A 13 33.07 14.52 6.33
N ILE A 14 31.84 14.74 5.88
CA ILE A 14 31.36 16.02 5.37
C ILE A 14 30.28 16.46 6.37
N ASN A 15 30.52 17.55 7.12
CA ASN A 15 29.61 18.09 8.14
C ASN A 15 29.17 17.08 9.23
N ASP A 16 30.09 16.24 9.73
CA ASP A 16 29.82 15.22 10.76
C ASP A 16 28.75 14.17 10.43
N GLU A 17 28.25 14.10 9.19
CA GLU A 17 27.35 13.04 8.72
C GLU A 17 28.03 12.15 7.67
N SER A 18 28.14 10.85 7.97
CA SER A 18 28.56 9.83 7.02
C SER A 18 27.38 9.41 6.14
N LEU A 19 27.42 9.74 4.85
CA LEU A 19 26.47 9.24 3.85
C LEU A 19 26.79 7.78 3.50
N ASP A 20 26.32 6.85 4.34
CA ASP A 20 26.57 5.40 4.26
C ASP A 20 25.84 4.69 3.09
N PHE A 21 25.35 5.43 2.09
CA PHE A 21 24.64 4.86 0.93
C PHE A 21 25.54 4.06 -0.01
N LEU A 22 26.86 4.25 0.09
CA LEU A 22 27.86 3.67 -0.83
C LEU A 22 29.04 3.03 -0.09
N HIS A 23 28.81 2.23 0.97
CA HIS A 23 29.88 1.44 1.59
C HIS A 23 29.83 -0.08 1.30
N LYS A 24 30.80 -0.49 0.47
CA LYS A 24 31.67 -1.68 0.40
C LYS A 24 31.19 -3.11 0.73
N ALA A 25 30.14 -3.33 1.52
CA ALA A 25 29.84 -4.66 2.08
C ALA A 25 29.02 -5.59 1.17
N ASP A 26 28.32 -5.07 0.15
CA ASP A 26 27.54 -5.87 -0.81
C ASP A 26 28.31 -6.18 -2.11
N ARG A 27 29.63 -6.40 -2.04
CA ARG A 27 30.46 -6.62 -3.24
C ARG A 27 30.24 -7.97 -3.94
N ASP A 28 29.69 -8.99 -3.28
CA ASP A 28 29.83 -10.38 -3.75
C ASP A 28 28.54 -11.15 -4.08
N ALA A 29 27.33 -10.56 -3.97
CA ALA A 29 26.07 -11.32 -4.18
C ALA A 29 25.49 -11.28 -5.62
N LEU A 30 26.28 -10.94 -6.65
CA LEU A 30 25.79 -10.75 -8.03
C LEU A 30 26.41 -11.67 -9.10
N HIS A 31 27.09 -12.74 -8.67
CA HIS A 31 27.69 -13.71 -9.57
C HIS A 31 26.77 -14.91 -9.84
N THR A 32 25.77 -14.76 -10.72
CA THR A 32 25.13 -15.91 -11.44
C THR A 32 24.21 -15.53 -12.60
N ARG A 33 24.26 -14.31 -13.15
CA ARG A 33 23.51 -13.99 -14.38
C ARG A 33 24.39 -13.32 -15.43
N PHE A 34 24.32 -13.83 -16.65
CA PHE A 34 25.22 -13.56 -17.77
C PHE A 34 25.13 -12.13 -18.34
N GLU A 35 24.22 -11.30 -17.82
CA GLU A 35 24.02 -9.90 -18.24
C GLU A 35 24.80 -8.86 -17.38
N VAL A 36 25.58 -9.33 -16.38
CA VAL A 36 26.32 -8.48 -15.42
C VAL A 36 27.59 -7.83 -16.00
N GLY A 37 27.84 -7.98 -17.31
CA GLY A 37 28.99 -7.36 -17.99
C GLY A 37 29.01 -5.83 -17.96
N SER A 38 27.87 -5.16 -17.74
CA SER A 38 27.80 -3.69 -17.71
C SER A 38 27.83 -3.08 -16.31
N LEU A 39 27.60 -3.86 -15.24
CA LEU A 39 27.46 -3.35 -13.86
C LEU A 39 28.74 -3.48 -13.01
N ARG A 40 29.63 -4.42 -13.37
CA ARG A 40 30.89 -4.67 -12.65
C ARG A 40 31.85 -3.48 -12.68
N ALA A 41 31.72 -2.61 -13.69
CA ALA A 41 32.47 -1.37 -13.81
C ALA A 41 31.76 -0.14 -13.23
N THR A 42 30.44 -0.15 -13.06
CA THR A 42 29.69 1.09 -12.77
C THR A 42 29.76 1.50 -11.30
N ALA A 43 29.75 0.59 -10.33
CA ALA A 43 29.67 1.00 -8.92
C ALA A 43 30.96 1.67 -8.38
N HIS A 44 32.15 1.24 -8.81
CA HIS A 44 33.42 1.92 -8.47
C HIS A 44 33.58 3.22 -9.26
N PHE A 45 33.22 3.19 -10.55
CA PHE A 45 33.25 4.35 -11.44
C PHE A 45 32.24 5.45 -11.01
N LEU A 46 31.10 5.10 -10.42
CA LEU A 46 30.09 6.06 -9.94
C LEU A 46 30.51 6.87 -8.71
N TRP A 47 31.44 6.37 -7.92
CA TRP A 47 32.01 7.10 -6.79
C TRP A 47 33.20 7.97 -7.20
N GLU A 48 34.07 7.45 -8.06
CA GLU A 48 35.28 8.16 -8.52
C GLU A 48 35.01 9.19 -9.64
N VAL A 49 33.92 9.03 -10.40
CA VAL A 49 33.53 9.99 -11.44
C VAL A 49 32.48 10.95 -10.89
N ASP A 50 32.82 12.24 -10.90
CA ASP A 50 31.89 13.32 -10.56
C ASP A 50 30.85 13.49 -11.65
N PHE A 51 29.77 12.70 -11.56
CA PHE A 51 28.63 12.84 -12.46
C PHE A 51 27.86 14.12 -12.13
N SER A 52 27.73 14.98 -13.14
CA SER A 52 26.91 16.18 -12.99
C SER A 52 25.45 15.81 -12.65
N PRO A 53 24.73 16.65 -11.88
CA PRO A 53 23.32 16.43 -11.58
C PRO A 53 22.45 16.18 -12.83
N TYR A 54 22.81 16.77 -13.96
CA TYR A 54 22.14 16.54 -15.25
C TYR A 54 22.24 15.08 -15.72
N ILE A 55 23.42 14.48 -15.66
CA ILE A 55 23.62 13.08 -16.06
C ILE A 55 22.84 12.15 -15.13
N LEU A 56 22.86 12.43 -13.81
CA LEU A 56 22.13 11.63 -12.83
C LEU A 56 20.62 11.73 -13.01
N ARG A 57 20.07 12.91 -13.32
CA ARG A 57 18.64 13.06 -13.66
C ARG A 57 18.26 12.28 -14.91
N THR A 58 19.10 12.33 -15.94
CA THR A 58 18.89 11.55 -17.16
C THR A 58 18.84 10.05 -16.85
N ARG A 59 19.73 9.57 -15.98
CA ARG A 59 19.72 8.18 -15.53
C ARG A 59 18.47 7.85 -14.71
N LEU A 60 18.09 8.70 -13.76
CA LEU A 60 16.87 8.54 -12.96
C LEU A 60 15.63 8.41 -13.83
N ASN A 61 15.49 9.27 -14.84
CA ASN A 61 14.39 9.21 -15.80
C ASN A 61 14.39 7.88 -16.58
N ARG A 62 15.55 7.38 -17.00
CA ARG A 62 15.64 6.05 -17.65
C ARG A 62 15.22 4.92 -16.71
N CYS A 63 15.62 4.96 -15.44
CA CYS A 63 15.19 3.98 -14.43
C CYS A 63 13.66 4.03 -14.24
N LEU A 64 13.07 5.23 -14.14
CA LEU A 64 11.62 5.41 -14.05
C LEU A 64 10.89 4.84 -15.28
N MET A 65 11.37 5.11 -16.48
CA MET A 65 10.80 4.55 -17.71
C MET A 65 10.89 3.02 -17.74
N ALA A 66 12.07 2.46 -17.43
CA ALA A 66 12.31 1.02 -17.42
C ALA A 66 11.45 0.26 -16.40
N LYS A 67 11.07 0.91 -15.29
CA LYS A 67 10.20 0.35 -14.26
C LYS A 67 8.72 0.69 -14.47
N GLY A 68 8.37 1.44 -15.51
CA GLY A 68 7.00 1.91 -15.75
C GLY A 68 6.47 2.90 -14.69
N LEU A 69 7.37 3.60 -13.98
CA LEU A 69 7.03 4.51 -12.88
C LEU A 69 6.93 5.98 -13.30
N HIS A 70 7.39 6.34 -14.49
CA HIS A 70 7.47 7.74 -14.96
C HIS A 70 6.13 8.49 -15.02
N THR A 71 5.00 7.77 -15.12
CA THR A 71 3.66 8.37 -15.04
C THR A 71 3.07 8.38 -13.64
N ILE A 72 3.71 7.71 -12.68
CA ILE A 72 3.21 7.52 -11.32
C ILE A 72 3.98 8.37 -10.32
N ILE A 73 5.30 8.47 -10.48
CA ILE A 73 6.21 9.14 -9.54
C ILE A 73 7.16 10.04 -10.32
N ALA A 74 7.32 11.24 -9.80
CA ALA A 74 8.33 12.20 -10.20
C ALA A 74 9.19 12.60 -8.99
N PHE A 75 10.34 13.19 -9.26
CA PHE A 75 11.27 13.69 -8.26
C PHE A 75 11.51 15.18 -8.47
N ASP A 76 11.73 15.89 -7.37
CA ASP A 76 12.00 17.32 -7.38
C ASP A 76 13.18 17.68 -8.31
N ALA A 77 13.00 18.73 -9.10
CA ALA A 77 14.05 19.28 -9.95
C ALA A 77 15.15 20.00 -9.13
N GLN A 78 15.07 20.03 -7.80
CA GLN A 78 16.09 20.57 -6.91
C GLN A 78 16.94 19.50 -6.23
N LEU A 79 16.70 18.20 -6.50
CA LEU A 79 17.57 17.15 -5.96
C LEU A 79 19.02 17.38 -6.38
N ASP A 80 19.89 17.41 -5.38
CA ASP A 80 21.34 17.49 -5.52
C ASP A 80 21.94 16.10 -5.82
N ARG A 81 23.26 16.03 -5.97
CA ARG A 81 23.95 14.79 -6.35
C ARG A 81 23.69 13.63 -5.36
N PRO A 82 23.86 13.78 -4.03
CA PRO A 82 23.54 12.72 -3.07
C PRO A 82 22.09 12.22 -3.16
N LEU A 83 21.12 13.15 -3.23
CA LEU A 83 19.71 12.77 -3.26
C LEU A 83 19.31 12.15 -4.61
N LEU A 84 19.93 12.55 -5.72
CA LEU A 84 19.74 11.92 -7.02
C LEU A 84 20.25 10.47 -7.02
N LEU A 85 21.42 10.21 -6.43
CA LEU A 85 21.93 8.83 -6.31
C LEU A 85 21.00 7.96 -5.47
N LYS A 86 20.48 8.52 -4.36
CA LYS A 86 19.48 7.85 -3.55
C LYS A 86 18.18 7.57 -4.32
N ALA A 87 17.67 8.55 -5.07
CA ALA A 87 16.48 8.38 -5.89
C ALA A 87 16.67 7.28 -6.96
N ILE A 88 17.84 7.24 -7.62
CA ILE A 88 18.18 6.18 -8.57
C ILE A 88 18.18 4.82 -7.88
N TRP A 89 18.81 4.70 -6.70
CA TRP A 89 18.81 3.46 -5.95
C TRP A 89 17.39 3.02 -5.56
N LEU A 90 16.55 3.93 -5.08
CA LEU A 90 15.15 3.64 -4.73
C LEU A 90 14.36 3.11 -5.94
N VAL A 91 14.46 3.76 -7.09
CA VAL A 91 13.74 3.35 -8.31
C VAL A 91 14.27 2.03 -8.86
N ASP A 92 15.59 1.85 -8.88
CA ASP A 92 16.22 0.71 -9.54
C ASP A 92 16.12 -0.58 -8.72
N THR A 93 16.29 -0.47 -7.40
CA THR A 93 16.45 -1.63 -6.50
C THR A 93 15.18 -2.02 -5.75
N GLN A 94 14.27 -1.08 -5.51
CA GLN A 94 13.08 -1.36 -4.70
C GLN A 94 11.93 -1.86 -5.55
N GLN A 95 11.05 -2.65 -4.92
CA GLN A 95 9.77 -2.99 -5.50
C GLN A 95 8.77 -1.86 -5.19
N TRP A 96 7.97 -1.49 -6.18
CA TRP A 96 7.03 -0.38 -6.08
C TRP A 96 5.56 -0.81 -6.25
N THR A 97 5.29 -2.10 -6.47
CA THR A 97 3.96 -2.61 -6.83
C THR A 97 2.86 -2.17 -5.86
N GLU A 98 3.07 -2.29 -4.54
CA GLU A 98 2.05 -1.91 -3.55
C GLU A 98 1.82 -0.39 -3.53
N VAL A 99 2.89 0.39 -3.67
CA VAL A 99 2.83 1.86 -3.72
C VAL A 99 2.11 2.31 -4.99
N VAL A 100 2.47 1.78 -6.15
CA VAL A 100 1.85 2.09 -7.44
C VAL A 100 0.36 1.78 -7.40
N ASN A 101 -0.02 0.59 -6.95
CA ASN A 101 -1.42 0.18 -6.89
C ASN A 101 -2.24 1.12 -5.98
N ALA A 102 -1.71 1.45 -4.80
CA ALA A 102 -2.39 2.36 -3.89
C ALA A 102 -2.41 3.83 -4.38
N LEU A 103 -1.38 4.30 -5.09
CA LEU A 103 -1.37 5.64 -5.70
C LEU A 103 -2.35 5.75 -6.85
N LYS A 104 -2.44 4.74 -7.73
CA LYS A 104 -3.47 4.73 -8.78
C LYS A 104 -4.87 4.70 -8.19
N LEU A 105 -5.09 3.92 -7.13
CA LEU A 105 -6.36 3.95 -6.40
C LEU A 105 -6.63 5.33 -5.80
N ALA A 106 -5.62 6.00 -5.24
CA ALA A 106 -5.74 7.34 -4.70
C ALA A 106 -6.11 8.37 -5.78
N GLU A 107 -5.53 8.27 -6.97
CA GLU A 107 -5.91 9.11 -8.12
C GLU A 107 -7.37 8.88 -8.53
N GLN A 108 -7.79 7.62 -8.68
CA GLN A 108 -9.20 7.30 -8.98
C GLN A 108 -10.18 7.81 -7.92
N ARG A 109 -9.73 7.94 -6.67
CA ARG A 109 -10.50 8.52 -5.55
C ARG A 109 -10.41 10.05 -5.49
N GLY A 110 -9.68 10.68 -6.40
CA GLY A 110 -9.42 12.12 -6.40
C GLY A 110 -8.54 12.59 -5.24
N CYS A 111 -7.82 11.68 -4.58
CA CYS A 111 -6.97 12.00 -3.43
C CYS A 111 -5.58 12.50 -3.84
N CYS A 112 -5.15 12.27 -5.08
CA CYS A 112 -3.91 12.82 -5.62
C CYS A 112 -4.01 12.96 -7.14
N THR A 113 -3.01 13.61 -7.73
CA THR A 113 -2.79 13.64 -9.18
C THR A 113 -1.48 12.93 -9.48
N LEU A 114 -1.49 12.04 -10.48
CA LEU A 114 -0.28 11.38 -10.94
C LEU A 114 0.39 12.17 -12.09
N PRO A 115 1.74 12.19 -12.16
CA PRO A 115 2.67 11.61 -11.19
C PRO A 115 2.74 12.42 -9.88
N VAL A 116 2.86 11.74 -8.75
CA VAL A 116 3.15 12.41 -7.47
C VAL A 116 4.63 12.80 -7.41
N THR A 117 4.93 14.01 -6.95
CA THR A 117 6.32 14.51 -6.88
C THR A 117 6.89 14.34 -5.49
N MET A 118 7.96 13.56 -5.36
CA MET A 118 8.73 13.44 -4.11
C MET A 118 9.69 14.63 -3.96
N SER A 119 9.53 15.39 -2.88
CA SER A 119 10.38 16.55 -2.58
C SER A 119 11.74 16.13 -2.00
N VAL A 120 12.62 17.12 -1.83
CA VAL A 120 13.86 17.00 -1.04
C VAL A 120 13.55 16.43 0.35
N GLN A 121 12.56 16.99 1.06
CA GLN A 121 12.14 16.55 2.40
C GLN A 121 11.66 15.09 2.41
N ASP A 122 10.93 14.68 1.37
CA ASP A 122 10.44 13.30 1.24
C ASP A 122 11.58 12.31 1.14
N ILE A 123 12.55 12.60 0.27
CA ILE A 123 13.73 11.75 0.15
C ILE A 123 14.53 11.77 1.45
N GLN A 124 14.65 12.91 2.13
CA GLN A 124 15.46 13.02 3.33
C GLN A 124 14.87 12.33 4.57
N ARG A 125 13.60 11.87 4.54
CA ARG A 125 13.00 11.14 5.66
C ARG A 125 13.84 9.94 6.15
N HIS A 126 14.60 9.31 5.24
CA HIS A 126 15.59 8.30 5.59
C HIS A 126 17.00 8.83 5.35
N THR A 127 17.71 9.30 6.36
CA THR A 127 19.03 9.91 6.14
C THR A 127 20.10 8.91 5.68
N THR A 128 19.92 7.61 5.89
CA THR A 128 20.86 6.56 5.46
C THR A 128 20.17 5.36 4.79
N LYS A 129 20.93 4.55 4.04
CA LYS A 129 20.44 3.28 3.46
C LYS A 129 20.02 2.31 4.56
N GLN A 130 20.79 2.25 5.65
CA GLN A 130 20.52 1.40 6.80
C GLN A 130 19.22 1.80 7.50
N ALA A 131 18.97 3.10 7.69
CA ALA A 131 17.71 3.60 8.25
C ALA A 131 16.51 3.15 7.40
N TYR A 132 16.61 3.30 6.06
CA TYR A 132 15.56 2.82 5.16
C TYR A 132 15.36 1.30 5.25
N LEU A 133 16.45 0.52 5.28
CA LEU A 133 16.38 -0.95 5.30
C LEU A 133 16.02 -1.54 6.67
N ALA A 134 16.12 -0.76 7.75
CA ALA A 134 15.68 -1.16 9.08
C ALA A 134 14.15 -1.24 9.18
N GLU A 135 13.43 -0.64 8.24
CA GLU A 135 11.98 -0.66 8.17
C GLU A 135 11.46 -1.60 7.10
N PRO A 136 10.25 -2.16 7.28
CA PRO A 136 9.57 -2.84 6.19
C PRO A 136 9.43 -1.91 4.98
N ARG A 137 9.88 -2.35 3.81
CA ARG A 137 9.91 -1.55 2.57
C ARG A 137 8.64 -0.75 2.32
N VAL A 138 7.46 -1.36 2.45
CA VAL A 138 6.17 -0.66 2.20
C VAL A 138 6.00 0.52 3.17
N VAL A 139 6.33 0.35 4.45
CA VAL A 139 6.28 1.42 5.46
C VAL A 139 7.28 2.52 5.11
N ALA A 140 8.52 2.14 4.79
CA ALA A 140 9.60 3.08 4.45
C ALA A 140 9.26 3.94 3.22
N LEU A 141 8.70 3.33 2.17
CA LEU A 141 8.23 4.04 0.98
C LEU A 141 7.04 4.97 1.29
N TRP A 142 6.07 4.50 2.07
CA TRP A 142 4.90 5.29 2.43
C TRP A 142 5.18 6.45 3.38
N LYS A 143 6.24 6.36 4.18
CA LYS A 143 6.78 7.54 4.88
C LYS A 143 7.20 8.63 3.90
N MET A 144 7.85 8.29 2.79
CA MET A 144 8.31 9.32 1.84
C MET A 144 7.20 9.84 0.93
N ILE A 145 6.27 8.98 0.48
CA ILE A 145 5.28 9.35 -0.55
C ILE A 145 3.88 9.64 -0.01
N GLY A 146 3.59 9.20 1.23
CA GLY A 146 2.24 9.19 1.77
C GLY A 146 1.56 10.56 1.73
N ARG A 147 2.30 11.62 2.10
CA ARG A 147 1.77 13.00 2.21
C ARG A 147 1.24 13.59 0.90
N GLN A 148 1.49 12.91 -0.23
CA GLN A 148 0.96 13.27 -1.55
C GLN A 148 -0.49 12.81 -1.74
N VAL A 149 -1.00 11.94 -0.85
CA VAL A 149 -2.40 11.50 -0.82
C VAL A 149 -3.18 12.37 0.16
N ASN A 150 -4.09 13.17 -0.36
CA ASN A 150 -4.94 14.10 0.38
C ASN A 150 -6.40 13.62 0.36
N PHE A 151 -6.93 13.26 1.52
CA PHE A 151 -8.33 12.88 1.70
C PHE A 151 -9.28 14.07 1.77
N GLY A 152 -8.74 15.29 1.96
CA GLY A 152 -9.51 16.52 2.04
C GLY A 152 -10.24 16.70 3.39
N GLY A 153 -10.82 17.89 3.58
CA GLY A 153 -11.58 18.24 4.78
C GLY A 153 -10.86 17.91 6.09
N ASN A 154 -11.60 17.38 7.06
CA ASN A 154 -11.06 16.98 8.37
C ASN A 154 -10.32 15.62 8.33
N CYS A 155 -10.36 14.91 7.19
CA CYS A 155 -9.61 13.68 7.00
C CYS A 155 -8.12 13.94 6.69
N GLY A 156 -7.77 15.16 6.25
CA GLY A 156 -6.38 15.57 6.05
C GLY A 156 -5.65 14.74 4.99
N ARG A 157 -4.37 14.45 5.22
CA ARG A 157 -3.50 13.68 4.31
C ARG A 157 -3.15 12.32 4.91
N PHE A 158 -2.75 11.39 4.05
CA PHE A 158 -2.08 10.19 4.52
C PHE A 158 -0.64 10.53 4.91
N GLU A 159 -0.25 10.28 6.15
CA GLU A 159 1.13 10.48 6.56
C GLU A 159 1.52 9.45 7.61
N LEU A 160 2.78 9.03 7.61
CA LEU A 160 3.36 8.16 8.62
C LEU A 160 4.39 8.95 9.42
N PHE A 161 4.23 8.98 10.74
CA PHE A 161 5.06 9.74 11.67
C PHE A 161 5.89 8.81 12.53
N ASP A 162 7.16 9.14 12.71
CA ASP A 162 8.07 8.46 13.62
C ASP A 162 7.77 8.84 15.07
N GLN A 163 7.70 7.85 15.95
CA GLN A 163 7.58 8.07 17.38
C GLN A 163 8.94 7.95 18.07
N GLN A 164 9.14 8.74 19.12
CA GLN A 164 10.23 8.51 20.06
C GLN A 164 10.10 7.09 20.64
N GLY A 165 11.11 6.25 20.43
CA GLY A 165 11.10 4.83 20.84
C GLY A 165 10.78 3.82 19.73
N GLY A 166 10.69 4.24 18.46
CA GLY A 166 10.64 3.33 17.31
C GLY A 166 9.24 2.87 16.87
N GLY A 167 8.19 3.51 17.39
CA GLY A 167 6.81 3.32 16.91
C GLY A 167 6.49 4.16 15.68
N VAL A 168 5.35 3.88 15.03
CA VAL A 168 4.84 4.64 13.88
C VAL A 168 3.40 5.07 14.16
N ARG A 169 3.07 6.33 13.89
CA ARG A 169 1.68 6.80 13.81
C ARG A 169 1.26 7.00 12.36
N ALA A 170 -0.03 6.91 12.08
CA ALA A 170 -0.58 7.14 10.76
C ALA A 170 -1.70 8.18 10.77
N LEU A 171 -1.83 8.95 9.69
CA LEU A 171 -2.84 9.99 9.45
C LEU A 171 -2.69 11.23 10.34
N ARG A 172 -2.39 11.06 11.64
CA ARG A 172 -2.15 12.13 12.60
C ARG A 172 -1.03 11.78 13.57
N ASP A 173 -0.24 12.77 13.95
CA ASP A 173 0.77 12.61 14.99
C ASP A 173 0.18 12.90 16.39
N GLU A 174 -0.79 12.08 16.81
CA GLU A 174 -1.44 12.22 18.12
C GLU A 174 -1.73 10.84 18.74
N PRO A 175 -1.89 10.77 20.08
CA PRO A 175 -2.27 9.52 20.75
C PRO A 175 -3.55 8.89 20.17
N GLY A 176 -3.54 7.57 20.00
CA GLY A 176 -4.63 6.80 19.40
C GLY A 176 -4.44 6.49 17.91
N PHE A 177 -3.48 7.15 17.26
CA PHE A 177 -3.13 6.92 15.85
C PHE A 177 -1.89 6.04 15.65
N GLU A 178 -1.47 5.32 16.69
CA GLU A 178 -0.37 4.38 16.63
C GLU A 178 -0.67 3.16 15.75
N LEU A 179 0.36 2.71 15.05
CA LEU A 179 0.41 1.45 14.34
C LEU A 179 1.35 0.49 15.06
N THR A 180 0.90 -0.73 15.32
CA THR A 180 1.81 -1.83 15.64
C THR A 180 2.19 -2.52 14.34
N ILE A 181 3.44 -2.31 13.90
CA ILE A 181 4.01 -2.94 12.70
C ILE A 181 4.51 -4.33 13.06
N SER A 182 4.12 -5.35 12.29
CA SER A 182 4.42 -6.76 12.56
C SER A 182 4.05 -7.17 14.01
N PRO A 183 2.79 -6.96 14.43
CA PRO A 183 2.35 -7.30 15.78
C PRO A 183 2.56 -8.79 16.07
N PRO A 184 2.81 -9.17 17.34
CA PRO A 184 2.79 -10.58 17.71
C PRO A 184 1.39 -11.15 17.47
N LEU A 185 1.31 -12.18 16.61
CA LEU A 185 0.06 -12.86 16.28
C LEU A 185 0.00 -14.21 17.01
N PRO A 186 -1.17 -14.63 17.55
CA PRO A 186 -1.34 -15.96 18.14
C PRO A 186 -0.92 -17.07 17.16
N PRO A 187 -0.36 -18.22 17.62
CA PRO A 187 0.17 -19.25 16.71
C PRO A 187 -0.82 -19.77 15.66
N THR A 188 -2.11 -19.74 15.94
CA THR A 188 -3.19 -20.18 15.04
C THR A 188 -3.76 -19.05 14.17
N HIS A 189 -3.14 -17.87 14.18
CA HIS A 189 -3.65 -16.72 13.45
C HIS A 189 -3.61 -16.95 11.92
N PRO A 190 -4.70 -16.67 11.18
CA PRO A 190 -4.82 -17.02 9.74
C PRO A 190 -3.83 -16.28 8.83
N TYR A 191 -3.19 -15.22 9.31
CA TYR A 191 -2.18 -14.49 8.54
C TYR A 191 -0.77 -15.07 8.63
N HIS A 192 -0.46 -15.94 9.61
CA HIS A 192 0.88 -16.53 9.75
C HIS A 192 1.42 -17.15 8.46
N PRO A 193 0.66 -17.96 7.71
CA PRO A 193 1.15 -18.58 6.46
C PRO A 193 1.39 -17.58 5.32
N HIS A 194 1.03 -16.31 5.51
CA HIS A 194 1.02 -15.30 4.46
C HIS A 194 1.89 -14.10 4.77
N MET A 195 2.55 -14.03 5.93
CA MET A 195 3.35 -12.86 6.29
C MET A 195 4.49 -12.60 5.31
N ILE A 196 4.65 -11.33 4.93
CA ILE A 196 5.74 -10.85 4.07
C ILE A 196 6.53 -9.81 4.86
N ASN A 197 7.83 -10.05 5.13
CA ASN A 197 8.66 -9.15 5.96
C ASN A 197 8.68 -7.70 5.46
N ASN A 198 8.67 -7.50 4.13
CA ASN A 198 8.68 -6.18 3.51
C ASN A 198 7.31 -5.48 3.46
N ASN A 199 6.25 -6.19 3.83
CA ASN A 199 4.85 -5.75 3.83
C ASN A 199 4.08 -6.47 4.96
N PRO A 200 4.52 -6.33 6.23
CA PRO A 200 4.07 -7.16 7.32
C PRO A 200 2.66 -6.77 7.77
N PRO A 201 1.96 -7.62 8.54
CA PRO A 201 0.70 -7.26 9.19
C PRO A 201 0.82 -5.96 9.99
N VAL A 202 -0.26 -5.20 10.04
CA VAL A 202 -0.34 -3.94 10.79
C VAL A 202 -1.57 -3.98 11.65
N ARG A 203 -1.42 -3.58 12.92
CA ARG A 203 -2.54 -3.47 13.85
C ARG A 203 -2.79 -1.99 14.17
N SER A 204 -4.06 -1.59 14.12
CA SER A 204 -4.48 -0.19 14.23
C SER A 204 -5.87 -0.06 14.82
N ARG A 205 -6.08 1.03 15.57
CA ARG A 205 -7.38 1.49 16.07
C ARG A 205 -8.03 2.55 15.17
N ILE A 206 -7.37 2.94 14.08
CA ILE A 206 -7.81 4.10 13.31
C ILE A 206 -8.98 3.71 12.40
N ARG A 207 -10.13 4.37 12.61
CA ARG A 207 -11.34 4.18 11.81
C ARG A 207 -11.81 5.51 11.23
N LEU A 208 -12.49 5.43 10.10
CA LEU A 208 -13.23 6.57 9.58
C LEU A 208 -14.62 6.61 10.23
N LEU A 209 -14.90 7.66 10.99
CA LEU A 209 -16.24 8.01 11.44
C LEU A 209 -16.80 9.13 10.55
N PRO A 210 -18.12 9.44 10.62
CA PRO A 210 -18.70 10.50 9.81
C PRO A 210 -17.89 11.81 9.91
N GLY A 211 -17.19 12.13 8.83
CA GLY A 211 -16.44 13.38 8.66
C GLY A 211 -14.97 13.39 9.10
N SER A 212 -14.40 12.36 9.74
CA SER A 212 -12.99 12.39 10.18
C SER A 212 -12.43 11.02 10.56
N TRP A 213 -11.10 10.88 10.50
CA TRP A 213 -10.38 9.79 11.17
C TRP A 213 -10.48 9.92 12.69
N THR A 214 -10.62 8.80 13.38
CA THR A 214 -10.71 8.73 14.85
C THR A 214 -10.05 7.45 15.35
N ALA A 215 -9.52 7.49 16.57
CA ALA A 215 -9.06 6.32 17.29
C ALA A 215 -10.25 5.61 17.95
N ASP A 216 -10.53 4.38 17.51
CA ASP A 216 -11.59 3.52 18.05
C ASP A 216 -11.07 2.71 19.26
N SER A 217 -11.97 2.15 20.06
CA SER A 217 -11.60 1.16 21.08
C SER A 217 -11.26 -0.19 20.46
N GLU A 218 -11.89 -0.52 19.33
CA GLU A 218 -11.72 -1.77 18.61
C GLU A 218 -10.37 -1.83 17.87
N MET A 219 -9.63 -2.92 18.11
CA MET A 219 -8.36 -3.16 17.44
C MET A 219 -8.55 -3.98 16.16
N VAL A 220 -8.03 -3.46 15.04
CA VAL A 220 -8.07 -4.15 13.73
C VAL A 220 -6.67 -4.57 13.32
N THR A 221 -6.51 -5.85 13.03
CA THR A 221 -5.30 -6.42 12.42
C THR A 221 -5.50 -6.53 10.91
N TYR A 222 -4.73 -5.78 10.14
CA TYR A 222 -4.65 -5.86 8.68
C TYR A 222 -3.60 -6.90 8.29
N ALA A 223 -3.88 -7.66 7.22
CA ALA A 223 -2.96 -8.70 6.75
C ALA A 223 -1.62 -8.15 6.27
N SER A 224 -1.57 -6.87 5.89
CA SER A 224 -0.31 -6.17 5.59
C SER A 224 -0.42 -4.65 5.74
N ALA A 225 0.71 -3.97 5.74
CA ALA A 225 0.82 -2.51 5.66
C ALA A 225 0.10 -1.96 4.41
N SER A 226 0.29 -2.58 3.25
CA SER A 226 -0.43 -2.19 2.03
C SER A 226 -1.95 -2.41 2.12
N ALA A 227 -2.41 -3.46 2.82
CA ALA A 227 -3.83 -3.66 3.08
C ALA A 227 -4.40 -2.52 3.95
N PHE A 228 -3.68 -2.12 5.00
CA PHE A 228 -4.03 -0.95 5.81
C PHE A 228 -4.13 0.32 4.94
N ILE A 229 -3.09 0.62 4.17
CA ILE A 229 -3.05 1.83 3.32
C ILE A 229 -4.18 1.85 2.29
N MET A 230 -4.40 0.74 1.57
CA MET A 230 -5.46 0.64 0.57
C MET A 230 -6.84 0.85 1.21
N GLU A 231 -7.09 0.27 2.39
CA GLU A 231 -8.35 0.49 3.10
C GLU A 231 -8.56 1.97 3.43
N LYS A 232 -7.53 2.67 3.93
CA LYS A 232 -7.63 4.10 4.23
C LYS A 232 -7.92 4.93 2.98
N ILE A 233 -7.35 4.55 1.83
CA ILE A 233 -7.63 5.23 0.55
C ILE A 233 -9.04 4.95 0.05
N MET A 234 -9.51 3.71 0.17
CA MET A 234 -10.88 3.32 -0.22
C MET A 234 -11.93 4.07 0.61
N LEU A 235 -11.67 4.32 1.90
CA LEU A 235 -12.63 4.94 2.80
C LEU A 235 -12.49 6.46 2.92
N GLY A 236 -11.27 7.00 2.89
CA GLY A 236 -10.94 8.33 3.40
C GLY A 236 -11.55 9.54 2.68
N SER A 237 -11.90 9.41 1.41
CA SER A 237 -12.44 10.53 0.61
C SER A 237 -13.96 10.39 0.37
N PRO A 238 -14.77 11.44 0.55
CA PRO A 238 -16.13 11.49 0.02
C PRO A 238 -16.07 11.42 -1.50
N VAL A 239 -16.79 10.50 -2.13
CA VAL A 239 -16.83 10.39 -3.59
C VAL A 239 -18.27 10.44 -4.06
N ALA A 240 -18.49 11.24 -5.10
CA ALA A 240 -19.78 11.36 -5.77
C ALA A 240 -20.29 9.97 -6.20
N HIS A 241 -21.60 9.80 -6.19
CA HIS A 241 -22.27 8.58 -6.66
C HIS A 241 -21.94 7.30 -5.88
N ARG A 242 -21.21 7.40 -4.75
CA ARG A 242 -21.01 6.26 -3.85
C ARG A 242 -22.36 5.64 -3.52
N ALA A 243 -22.47 4.33 -3.71
CA ALA A 243 -23.63 3.57 -3.31
C ALA A 243 -23.20 2.24 -2.72
N LYS A 244 -24.05 1.71 -1.84
CA LYS A 244 -23.82 0.45 -1.14
C LYS A 244 -25.09 -0.38 -1.14
N THR A 245 -24.97 -1.68 -1.40
CA THR A 245 -26.08 -2.62 -1.20
C THR A 245 -26.20 -2.99 0.28
N PRO A 246 -27.42 -3.26 0.78
CA PRO A 246 -27.60 -3.95 2.05
C PRO A 246 -26.75 -5.21 2.14
N TRP A 247 -26.39 -5.58 3.37
CA TRP A 247 -25.72 -6.85 3.61
C TRP A 247 -26.69 -8.01 3.33
N VAL A 248 -26.25 -8.94 2.50
CA VAL A 248 -26.91 -10.25 2.33
C VAL A 248 -26.09 -11.31 3.02
N HIS A 249 -26.76 -12.28 3.62
CA HIS A 249 -26.14 -13.32 4.42
C HIS A 249 -26.24 -14.64 3.69
N VAL A 250 -25.09 -15.25 3.39
CA VAL A 250 -24.99 -16.44 2.56
C VAL A 250 -24.16 -17.48 3.27
N ASP A 251 -24.55 -18.74 3.21
CA ASP A 251 -23.72 -19.83 3.73
C ASP A 251 -22.41 -19.93 2.91
N ARG A 252 -21.28 -19.98 3.62
CA ARG A 252 -19.91 -20.01 3.10
C ARG A 252 -19.68 -21.16 2.11
N TYR A 253 -20.38 -22.27 2.28
CA TYR A 253 -20.24 -23.49 1.49
C TYR A 253 -21.32 -23.66 0.43
N ALA A 254 -22.35 -22.80 0.43
CA ALA A 254 -23.37 -22.80 -0.61
C ALA A 254 -22.80 -22.42 -1.98
N HIS A 255 -23.59 -22.72 -3.03
CA HIS A 255 -23.32 -22.33 -4.41
C HIS A 255 -21.92 -22.72 -4.94
N GLY A 256 -21.43 -23.90 -4.56
CA GLY A 256 -20.13 -24.41 -4.98
C GLY A 256 -18.95 -23.88 -4.15
N GLY A 257 -19.20 -23.29 -2.98
CA GLY A 257 -18.16 -22.86 -2.05
C GLY A 257 -17.37 -21.64 -2.52
N VAL A 258 -17.96 -20.79 -3.38
CA VAL A 258 -17.30 -19.59 -3.93
C VAL A 258 -16.79 -18.69 -2.81
N LEU A 259 -17.61 -18.42 -1.79
CA LEU A 259 -17.23 -17.57 -0.66
C LEU A 259 -16.13 -18.20 0.19
N SER A 260 -16.21 -19.51 0.45
CA SER A 260 -15.12 -20.26 1.09
C SER A 260 -13.80 -20.09 0.34
N GLY A 261 -13.82 -20.22 -0.99
CA GLY A 261 -12.64 -20.02 -1.83
C GLY A 261 -12.07 -18.60 -1.75
N LEU A 262 -12.93 -17.57 -1.71
CA LEU A 262 -12.50 -16.17 -1.60
C LEU A 262 -11.91 -15.84 -0.22
N LEU A 263 -12.46 -16.42 0.85
CA LEU A 263 -12.03 -16.19 2.23
C LEU A 263 -10.76 -16.96 2.61
N ASN A 264 -10.48 -18.08 1.97
CA ASN A 264 -9.31 -18.93 2.29
C ASN A 264 -8.07 -18.66 1.40
N ARG A 265 -8.18 -17.79 0.38
CA ARG A 265 -7.02 -17.41 -0.45
C ARG A 265 -6.05 -16.51 0.29
N SER A 266 -4.78 -16.52 -0.11
CA SER A 266 -3.78 -15.60 0.43
C SER A 266 -4.24 -14.13 0.31
N PRO A 267 -4.11 -13.31 1.38
CA PRO A 267 -4.46 -11.89 1.35
C PRO A 267 -3.49 -11.05 0.51
N HIS A 268 -2.44 -11.63 -0.06
CA HIS A 268 -1.50 -10.95 -0.97
C HIS A 268 -1.69 -11.34 -2.43
N GLN A 269 -2.63 -12.25 -2.71
CA GLN A 269 -2.94 -12.69 -4.06
C GLN A 269 -4.41 -12.41 -4.35
N PRO A 270 -4.72 -11.36 -5.13
CA PRO A 270 -6.08 -11.10 -5.56
C PRO A 270 -6.66 -12.35 -6.24
N PRO A 271 -7.90 -12.75 -5.91
CA PRO A 271 -8.61 -13.77 -6.68
C PRO A 271 -8.69 -13.37 -8.16
N ASN A 272 -8.86 -14.37 -9.03
CA ASN A 272 -9.10 -14.09 -10.45
C ASN A 272 -10.24 -13.06 -10.56
N ARG A 273 -10.06 -12.05 -11.43
CA ARG A 273 -11.03 -10.97 -11.68
C ARG A 273 -11.12 -9.89 -10.59
N CYS A 274 -10.24 -9.94 -9.59
CA CYS A 274 -10.00 -8.82 -8.69
C CYS A 274 -8.66 -8.14 -9.02
N THR A 275 -8.64 -6.82 -8.94
CA THR A 275 -7.42 -6.01 -9.09
C THR A 275 -6.59 -6.03 -7.81
N ALA A 276 -7.25 -5.97 -6.65
CA ALA A 276 -6.62 -5.97 -5.35
C ALA A 276 -7.51 -6.65 -4.29
N VAL A 277 -6.89 -7.07 -3.19
CA VAL A 277 -7.58 -7.57 -2.01
C VAL A 277 -7.02 -6.89 -0.77
N VAL A 278 -7.92 -6.45 0.11
CA VAL A 278 -7.60 -6.03 1.47
C VAL A 278 -8.20 -7.07 2.40
N ALA A 279 -7.40 -7.58 3.33
CA ALA A 279 -7.90 -8.45 4.39
C ALA A 279 -7.60 -7.84 5.75
N PHE A 280 -8.57 -7.89 6.63
CA PHE A 280 -8.46 -7.42 8.01
C PHE A 280 -9.26 -8.32 8.96
N ARG A 281 -8.97 -8.21 10.25
CA ARG A 281 -9.59 -9.01 11.30
C ARG A 281 -9.72 -8.18 12.58
N TYR A 282 -10.86 -8.31 13.24
CA TYR A 282 -11.10 -7.81 14.59
C TYR A 282 -10.79 -8.93 15.57
N ASP A 283 -9.56 -8.96 16.09
CA ASP A 283 -9.09 -10.04 16.98
C ASP A 283 -9.72 -9.96 18.38
N ASP A 284 -10.08 -8.74 18.83
CA ASP A 284 -10.61 -8.49 20.17
C ASP A 284 -12.12 -8.77 20.28
N MET A 285 -12.78 -9.06 19.15
CA MET A 285 -14.18 -9.49 19.13
C MET A 285 -14.29 -10.96 19.54
N ASN A 286 -15.36 -11.29 20.28
CA ASN A 286 -15.68 -12.67 20.61
C ASN A 286 -17.05 -13.06 20.05
N PRO A 287 -17.11 -13.82 18.95
CA PRO A 287 -15.99 -14.42 18.21
C PRO A 287 -15.27 -13.40 17.32
N PRO A 288 -14.01 -13.65 16.92
CA PRO A 288 -13.30 -12.74 16.05
C PRO A 288 -14.00 -12.59 14.69
N LEU A 289 -14.06 -11.35 14.20
CA LEU A 289 -14.64 -11.04 12.89
C LEU A 289 -13.53 -10.94 11.85
N GLU A 290 -13.64 -11.69 10.75
CA GLU A 290 -12.80 -11.54 9.56
C GLU A 290 -13.51 -10.72 8.49
N GLY A 291 -12.75 -9.88 7.79
CA GLY A 291 -13.23 -9.06 6.69
C GLY A 291 -12.31 -9.12 5.48
N ARG A 292 -12.91 -9.06 4.29
CA ARG A 292 -12.19 -8.88 3.02
C ARG A 292 -12.86 -7.83 2.16
N ILE A 293 -12.06 -6.99 1.52
CA ILE A 293 -12.49 -6.08 0.46
C ILE A 293 -11.83 -6.54 -0.84
N LEU A 294 -12.65 -6.85 -1.83
CA LEU A 294 -12.25 -7.36 -3.14
C LEU A 294 -12.49 -6.28 -4.17
N LEU A 295 -11.42 -5.59 -4.59
CA LEU A 295 -11.49 -4.53 -5.60
C LEU A 295 -11.69 -5.17 -6.97
N LEU A 296 -12.83 -4.90 -7.60
CA LEU A 296 -13.21 -5.50 -8.88
C LEU A 296 -12.71 -4.70 -10.07
N THR A 297 -12.65 -3.38 -9.90
CA THR A 297 -12.30 -2.48 -10.99
C THR A 297 -10.79 -2.39 -11.18
N SER A 298 -10.31 -2.38 -12.42
CA SER A 298 -8.93 -2.02 -12.71
C SER A 298 -8.67 -0.56 -12.31
N PHE A 299 -7.39 -0.24 -12.13
CA PHE A 299 -6.96 1.10 -11.77
C PHE A 299 -7.12 2.15 -12.88
N ASP A 300 -7.51 1.71 -14.08
CA ASP A 300 -7.70 2.60 -15.25
C ASP A 300 -9.19 2.83 -15.56
N MET A 301 -10.10 2.26 -14.78
CA MET A 301 -11.55 2.50 -14.93
C MET A 301 -11.96 3.84 -14.31
N PRO A 302 -13.00 4.51 -14.85
CA PRO A 302 -13.44 5.85 -14.40
C PRO A 302 -14.25 5.80 -13.10
N PHE A 303 -14.45 4.61 -12.52
CA PHE A 303 -15.14 4.40 -11.27
C PHE A 303 -14.51 3.21 -10.55
N ILE A 304 -14.88 3.05 -9.28
CA ILE A 304 -14.36 2.00 -8.43
C ILE A 304 -15.53 1.14 -7.94
N ALA A 305 -15.39 -0.17 -8.02
CA ALA A 305 -16.33 -1.11 -7.43
C ALA A 305 -15.60 -2.20 -6.65
N TRP A 306 -16.16 -2.56 -5.50
CA TRP A 306 -15.62 -3.61 -4.64
C TRP A 306 -16.71 -4.37 -3.92
N VAL A 307 -16.38 -5.61 -3.55
CA VAL A 307 -17.21 -6.46 -2.70
C VAL A 307 -16.58 -6.51 -1.32
N VAL A 308 -17.40 -6.32 -0.28
CA VAL A 308 -17.02 -6.55 1.10
C VAL A 308 -17.60 -7.88 1.57
N LEU A 309 -16.74 -8.72 2.10
CA LEU A 309 -17.08 -9.96 2.78
C LEU A 309 -16.81 -9.79 4.27
N GLY A 310 -17.74 -10.23 5.11
CA GLY A 310 -17.57 -10.27 6.56
C GLY A 310 -18.05 -11.60 7.11
N SER A 311 -17.31 -12.22 8.02
CA SER A 311 -17.73 -13.45 8.67
C SER A 311 -17.16 -13.54 10.08
N SER A 312 -17.92 -14.15 10.99
CA SER A 312 -17.44 -14.49 12.33
C SER A 312 -16.72 -15.84 12.32
N ALA A 313 -15.74 -16.03 13.19
CA ALA A 313 -14.95 -17.27 13.24
C ALA A 313 -15.77 -18.53 13.56
N ASP A 314 -16.92 -18.39 14.21
CA ASP A 314 -17.78 -19.48 14.67
C ASP A 314 -18.99 -19.76 13.76
N THR A 315 -19.15 -19.00 12.67
CA THR A 315 -20.31 -19.11 11.79
C THR A 315 -19.92 -19.56 10.39
N THR A 316 -20.85 -20.25 9.73
CA THR A 316 -20.76 -20.51 8.29
C THR A 316 -21.35 -19.37 7.47
N ILE A 317 -21.96 -18.37 8.11
CA ILE A 317 -22.59 -17.25 7.40
C ILE A 317 -21.54 -16.19 7.02
N VAL A 318 -21.62 -15.75 5.77
CA VAL A 318 -20.81 -14.66 5.23
C VAL A 318 -21.75 -13.54 4.82
N GLY A 319 -21.55 -12.37 5.42
CA GLY A 319 -22.14 -11.12 4.95
C GLY A 319 -21.46 -10.68 3.66
N VAL A 320 -22.25 -10.33 2.65
CA VAL A 320 -21.79 -9.79 1.37
C VAL A 320 -22.44 -8.44 1.11
N SER A 321 -21.64 -7.45 0.74
CA SER A 321 -22.12 -6.12 0.33
C SER A 321 -21.30 -5.61 -0.84
N VAL A 322 -21.96 -4.97 -1.81
CA VAL A 322 -21.34 -4.35 -2.98
C VAL A 322 -21.30 -2.85 -2.75
N ILE A 323 -20.15 -2.24 -3.02
CA ILE A 323 -19.98 -0.78 -3.03
C ILE A 323 -19.43 -0.37 -4.38
N THR A 324 -19.97 0.72 -4.93
CA THR A 324 -19.51 1.28 -6.20
C THR A 324 -19.61 2.80 -6.23
N THR A 325 -18.81 3.43 -7.08
CA THR A 325 -18.92 4.84 -7.46
C THR A 325 -19.29 5.01 -8.93
N GLU A 326 -19.65 3.93 -9.64
CA GLU A 326 -20.20 4.01 -11.01
C GLU A 326 -21.37 4.99 -11.01
N PRO A 327 -21.51 5.97 -11.90
CA PRO A 327 -22.69 6.83 -11.94
C PRO A 327 -24.01 6.04 -12.11
N PRO A 328 -25.08 6.36 -11.38
CA PRO A 328 -26.32 5.59 -11.47
C PRO A 328 -27.04 5.89 -12.79
N VAL A 329 -27.69 4.87 -13.35
CA VAL A 329 -28.74 5.03 -14.37
C VAL A 329 -30.10 4.68 -13.77
N GLY A 330 -31.19 5.08 -14.43
CA GLY A 330 -32.55 4.79 -13.98
C GLY A 330 -32.99 5.57 -12.72
N GLY A 331 -34.10 5.13 -12.12
CA GLY A 331 -34.70 5.72 -10.94
C GLY A 331 -34.05 5.26 -9.63
N ALA A 332 -34.18 6.05 -8.56
CA ALA A 332 -33.68 5.67 -7.24
C ALA A 332 -34.37 4.42 -6.64
N SER A 333 -35.55 4.05 -7.17
CA SER A 333 -36.31 2.86 -6.80
C SER A 333 -35.78 1.57 -7.42
N ASP A 334 -34.94 1.66 -8.45
CA ASP A 334 -34.51 0.50 -9.23
C ASP A 334 -33.48 -0.34 -8.45
N ALA A 335 -33.39 -1.62 -8.79
CA ALA A 335 -32.42 -2.51 -8.17
C ALA A 335 -30.99 -2.09 -8.53
N SER A 336 -30.02 -2.40 -7.66
CA SER A 336 -28.63 -2.01 -7.88
C SER A 336 -28.06 -2.53 -9.21
N LYS A 337 -28.44 -3.75 -9.64
CA LYS A 337 -28.03 -4.27 -10.96
C LYS A 337 -28.46 -3.41 -12.15
N ASP A 338 -29.62 -2.76 -12.04
CA ASP A 338 -30.21 -1.98 -13.12
C ASP A 338 -29.64 -0.56 -13.09
N ARG A 339 -29.33 -0.06 -11.88
CA ARG A 339 -28.68 1.25 -11.69
C ARG A 339 -27.19 1.27 -11.99
N ARG A 340 -26.50 0.12 -11.88
CA ARG A 340 -25.04 -0.01 -12.00
C ARG A 340 -24.66 -1.08 -13.05
N PRO A 341 -24.96 -0.83 -14.34
CA PRO A 341 -24.86 -1.83 -15.41
C PRO A 341 -23.42 -2.33 -15.65
N THR A 342 -22.40 -1.57 -15.26
CA THR A 342 -20.98 -1.95 -15.40
C THR A 342 -20.48 -2.71 -14.17
N THR A 343 -20.93 -2.33 -12.97
CA THR A 343 -20.61 -3.01 -11.71
C THR A 343 -21.25 -4.40 -11.65
N ALA A 344 -22.50 -4.53 -12.08
CA ALA A 344 -23.25 -5.79 -12.01
C ALA A 344 -22.54 -7.00 -12.66
N PRO A 345 -22.05 -6.93 -13.92
CA PRO A 345 -21.33 -8.05 -14.52
C PRO A 345 -20.01 -8.34 -13.79
N LEU A 346 -19.29 -7.35 -13.25
CA LEU A 346 -18.07 -7.58 -12.47
C LEU A 346 -18.36 -8.38 -11.19
N VAL A 347 -19.43 -8.03 -10.49
CA VAL A 347 -19.88 -8.74 -9.27
C VAL A 347 -20.32 -10.17 -9.60
N ARG A 348 -21.15 -10.36 -10.64
CA ARG A 348 -21.55 -11.70 -11.12
C ARG A 348 -20.36 -12.56 -11.50
N SER A 349 -19.36 -11.94 -12.12
CA SER A 349 -18.15 -12.57 -12.56
C SER A 349 -17.29 -13.09 -11.39
N LEU A 350 -17.31 -12.41 -10.24
CA LEU A 350 -16.60 -12.83 -9.03
C LEU A 350 -17.40 -13.83 -8.18
N LEU A 351 -18.67 -13.53 -7.90
CA LEU A 351 -19.48 -14.25 -6.90
C LEU A 351 -20.33 -15.38 -7.50
N GLY A 352 -20.45 -15.46 -8.83
CA GLY A 352 -21.44 -16.29 -9.51
C GLY A 352 -22.85 -15.71 -9.41
N ASN A 353 -23.74 -16.14 -10.31
CA ASN A 353 -25.10 -15.58 -10.43
C ASN A 353 -25.91 -15.67 -9.13
N PRO A 354 -25.97 -16.81 -8.39
CA PRO A 354 -26.85 -16.91 -7.23
C PRO A 354 -26.55 -15.87 -6.15
N ILE A 355 -25.29 -15.72 -5.78
CA ILE A 355 -24.86 -14.80 -4.72
C ILE A 355 -24.91 -13.35 -5.22
N ALA A 356 -24.47 -13.10 -6.45
CA ALA A 356 -24.53 -11.77 -7.03
C ALA A 356 -25.95 -11.24 -7.15
N ASP A 357 -26.92 -12.08 -7.55
CA ASP A 357 -28.31 -11.67 -7.66
C ASP A 357 -28.94 -11.40 -6.28
N MET A 358 -28.56 -12.13 -5.22
CA MET A 358 -28.98 -11.79 -3.85
C MET A 358 -28.55 -10.36 -3.47
N ALA A 359 -27.30 -9.99 -3.76
CA ALA A 359 -26.75 -8.69 -3.41
C ALA A 359 -27.26 -7.56 -4.31
N LEU A 360 -27.33 -7.79 -5.63
CA LEU A 360 -27.61 -6.75 -6.63
C LEU A 360 -29.11 -6.51 -6.90
N ASN A 361 -29.99 -7.46 -6.55
CA ASN A 361 -31.45 -7.25 -6.65
C ASN A 361 -31.99 -6.34 -5.52
N GLN A 362 -31.13 -5.94 -4.57
CA GLN A 362 -31.51 -5.02 -3.50
C GLN A 362 -31.52 -3.56 -3.99
N LYS A 363 -32.33 -2.73 -3.33
CA LYS A 363 -32.22 -1.28 -3.44
C LYS A 363 -30.96 -0.80 -2.72
N GLU A 364 -30.30 0.19 -3.29
CA GLU A 364 -29.12 0.79 -2.69
C GLU A 364 -29.48 1.57 -1.42
N GLN A 365 -28.60 1.54 -0.43
CA GLN A 365 -28.72 2.38 0.76
C GLN A 365 -28.38 3.82 0.41
N ALA A 366 -29.17 4.77 0.94
CA ALA A 366 -28.79 6.18 0.92
C ALA A 366 -27.52 6.35 1.76
N THR A 367 -26.46 6.89 1.15
CA THR A 367 -25.15 7.12 1.77
C THR A 367 -24.93 8.58 2.09
#